data_AF-A0A1H9GNJ8-F1
#
_entry.id   AF-A0A1H9GNJ8-F1
#
_cell.length_a   1.000
_cell.length_b   1.000
_cell.length_c   1.000
_cell.angle_alpha   90.00
_cell.angle_beta   90.00
_cell.angle_gamma   90.00
#
_symmetry.space_group_name_H-M   'P 1'
#
loop_
_entity.id
_entity.type
_entity.pdbx_description
1 polymer ?
#
loop_
_entity_poly.entity_id
_entity_poly.type
_entity_poly.pdbx_seq_one_letter_code
_entity_poly.pdbx_strand_id
1 'polypeptide(L)'
;MTERNFKGLIVRHRKSAVFFERKTDLNIEGYVLPRWKDQTPVVQPSESSCKYIFNQDEFKELLVYMEQIANEAWKNFTPKEADSMGADYADYYDREFDTEGSLWLGKYYISLEGPFNQPKTNNPIVRLYKFNKRKFESFIYDLQKTLGGNFK
;
A
#
# COMPACT_ATOMS: atom_id res chain seq x y z
N MET A 1 1.79 -2.43 17.83
CA MET A 1 1.51 -2.25 16.39
C MET A 1 2.85 -1.89 15.77
N THR A 2 3.37 -2.72 14.87
CA THR A 2 4.71 -2.54 14.30
C THR A 2 4.60 -1.73 13.02
N GLU A 3 5.48 -0.74 12.85
CA GLU A 3 5.60 0.04 11.62
C GLU A 3 7.08 0.27 11.28
N ARG A 4 7.38 0.37 9.98
CA ARG A 4 8.71 0.73 9.49
C ARG A 4 8.57 1.65 8.28
N ASN A 5 9.50 2.59 8.16
CA ASN A 5 9.55 3.54 7.04
C ASN A 5 10.65 3.12 6.06
N PHE A 6 10.29 3.07 4.78
CA PHE A 6 11.18 2.77 3.65
C PHE A 6 11.11 3.93 2.66
N LYS A 7 11.99 4.93 2.83
CA LYS A 7 12.07 6.10 1.93
C LYS A 7 10.73 6.85 1.78
N GLY A 8 10.00 6.98 2.89
CA GLY A 8 8.69 7.63 2.92
C GLY A 8 7.50 6.67 2.78
N LEU A 9 7.73 5.41 2.34
CA LEU A 9 6.71 4.36 2.37
C LEU A 9 6.62 3.82 3.80
N ILE A 10 5.51 4.09 4.48
CA ILE A 10 5.22 3.57 5.80
C ILE A 10 4.50 2.24 5.62
N VAL A 11 5.10 1.17 6.13
CA VAL A 11 4.49 -0.17 6.13
C VAL A 11 4.09 -0.51 7.56
N ARG A 12 2.78 -0.59 7.79
CA ARG A 12 2.18 -0.87 9.11
C ARG A 12 1.29 -2.10 9.00
N HIS A 13 1.20 -2.89 10.06
CA HIS A 13 0.23 -3.98 10.14
C HIS A 13 -0.63 -3.89 11.40
N ARG A 14 -1.80 -4.54 11.33
CA ARG A 14 -2.63 -4.90 12.48
C ARG A 14 -3.11 -6.34 12.30
N LYS A 15 -3.88 -6.85 13.26
CA LYS A 15 -4.55 -8.13 13.10
C LYS A 15 -5.33 -8.16 11.78
N SER A 16 -4.96 -9.07 10.89
CA SER A 16 -5.62 -9.34 9.62
C SER A 16 -5.54 -8.26 8.53
N ALA A 17 -4.66 -7.27 8.62
CA ALA A 17 -4.44 -6.30 7.55
C ALA A 17 -3.03 -5.69 7.56
N VAL A 18 -2.50 -5.40 6.39
CA VAL A 18 -1.26 -4.62 6.17
C VAL A 18 -1.61 -3.36 5.40
N PHE A 19 -0.97 -2.24 5.72
CA PHE A 19 -1.21 -0.94 5.16
C PHE A 19 0.08 -0.37 4.58
N PHE A 20 -0.03 0.18 3.38
CA PHE A 20 0.93 1.13 2.84
C PHE A 20 0.39 2.52 3.03
N GLU A 21 1.22 3.38 3.59
CA GLU A 21 0.86 4.74 3.97
C GLU A 21 2.04 5.67 3.69
N ARG A 22 1.78 6.98 3.74
CA ARG A 22 2.82 8.01 3.75
C ARG A 22 2.45 9.16 4.67
N LYS A 23 3.45 9.97 4.99
CA LYS A 23 3.21 11.29 5.56
C LYS A 23 2.87 12.30 4.44
N THR A 24 1.88 13.14 4.68
CA THR A 24 1.55 14.33 3.88
C THR A 24 1.83 15.60 4.67
N ASP A 25 2.13 16.70 3.98
CA ASP A 25 2.23 18.01 4.62
C ASP A 25 0.83 18.51 4.99
N LEU A 26 0.65 18.86 6.27
CA LEU A 26 -0.64 19.32 6.75
C LEU A 26 -1.04 20.68 6.17
N ASN A 27 -0.08 21.48 5.71
CA ASN A 27 -0.29 22.80 5.10
C ASN A 27 -0.79 22.74 3.65
N ILE A 28 -0.72 21.57 3.01
CA ILE A 28 -1.30 21.38 1.68
C ILE A 28 -2.83 21.49 1.80
N GLU A 29 -3.41 22.46 1.09
CA GLU A 29 -4.86 22.63 1.01
C GLU A 29 -5.50 21.37 0.46
N GLY A 30 -6.61 20.93 1.07
CA GLY A 30 -7.36 19.79 0.56
C GLY A 30 -7.98 20.07 -0.82
N TYR A 31 -8.25 19.01 -1.56
CA TYR A 31 -8.97 19.08 -2.82
C TYR A 31 -10.47 19.01 -2.57
N VAL A 32 -11.26 19.87 -3.19
CA VAL A 32 -12.72 19.79 -3.14
C VAL A 32 -13.21 19.21 -4.46
N LEU A 33 -13.84 18.03 -4.38
CA LEU A 33 -14.39 17.34 -5.54
C LEU A 33 -15.56 18.16 -6.11
N PRO A 34 -15.50 18.62 -7.39
CA PRO A 34 -16.51 19.54 -7.93
C PRO A 34 -17.96 19.02 -7.90
N ARG A 35 -18.15 17.70 -7.84
CA ARG A 35 -19.46 17.05 -7.87
C ARG A 35 -19.96 16.57 -6.50
N TRP A 36 -19.21 16.81 -5.44
CA TRP A 36 -19.56 16.34 -4.09
C TRP A 36 -20.46 17.35 -3.37
N LYS A 37 -21.58 16.87 -2.83
CA LYS A 37 -22.63 17.74 -2.27
C LYS A 37 -22.21 18.47 -0.99
N ASP A 38 -21.34 17.87 -0.19
CA ASP A 38 -20.91 18.39 1.11
C ASP A 38 -19.68 19.31 1.00
N GLN A 39 -19.01 19.35 -0.16
CA GLN A 39 -17.81 20.13 -0.43
C GLN A 39 -16.68 19.87 0.59
N THR A 40 -16.70 18.71 1.25
CA THR A 40 -15.69 18.33 2.24
C THR A 40 -14.33 18.20 1.55
N PRO A 41 -13.27 18.91 2.01
CA PRO A 41 -11.95 18.75 1.42
C PRO A 41 -11.40 17.34 1.66
N VAL A 42 -10.91 16.71 0.59
CA VAL A 42 -10.17 15.46 0.63
C VAL A 42 -8.67 15.72 0.51
N VAL A 43 -7.86 14.71 0.76
CA VAL A 43 -6.42 14.74 0.50
C VAL A 43 -6.20 15.10 -0.98
N GLN A 44 -5.21 15.96 -1.26
CA GLN A 44 -4.86 16.28 -2.65
C GLN A 44 -4.51 15.01 -3.42
N PRO A 45 -4.99 14.83 -4.66
CA PRO A 45 -4.65 13.65 -5.47
C PRO A 45 -3.14 13.44 -5.64
N SER A 46 -2.35 14.52 -5.68
CA SER A 46 -0.88 14.44 -5.73
C SER A 46 -0.27 13.79 -4.48
N GLU A 47 -0.97 13.82 -3.36
CA GLU A 47 -0.54 13.23 -2.09
C GLU A 47 -0.94 11.75 -1.96
N SER A 48 -1.86 11.25 -2.80
CA SER A 48 -2.22 9.83 -2.85
C SER A 48 -1.44 9.06 -3.92
N SER A 49 -0.69 9.71 -4.81
CA SER A 49 0.17 9.04 -5.80
C SER A 49 1.65 9.12 -5.42
N CYS A 50 2.35 7.98 -5.43
CA CYS A 50 3.78 7.92 -5.09
C CYS A 50 4.50 6.77 -5.78
N LYS A 51 5.77 7.00 -6.15
CA LYS A 51 6.69 5.99 -6.64
C LYS A 51 7.91 5.90 -5.74
N TYR A 52 8.14 4.71 -5.20
CA TYR A 52 9.29 4.40 -4.35
C TYR A 52 10.29 3.56 -5.13
N ILE A 53 11.50 4.09 -5.28
CA ILE A 53 12.61 3.42 -5.97
C ILE A 53 13.64 2.99 -4.94
N PHE A 54 14.03 1.72 -5.00
CA PHE A 54 14.95 1.09 -4.08
C PHE A 54 16.22 0.66 -4.82
N ASN A 55 17.33 0.58 -4.10
CA ASN A 55 18.43 -0.28 -4.52
C ASN A 55 18.11 -1.74 -4.16
N GLN A 56 18.96 -2.67 -4.60
CA GLN A 56 18.72 -4.09 -4.39
C GLN A 56 18.65 -4.50 -2.90
N ASP A 57 19.52 -3.94 -2.06
CA ASP A 57 19.58 -4.31 -0.64
C ASP A 57 18.43 -3.69 0.14
N GLU A 58 18.07 -2.43 -0.13
CA GLU A 58 16.86 -1.78 0.39
C GLU A 58 15.60 -2.59 0.04
N PHE A 59 15.54 -3.13 -1.18
CA PHE A 59 14.40 -3.92 -1.64
C PHE A 59 14.33 -5.31 -0.98
N LYS A 60 15.49 -5.94 -0.72
CA LYS A 60 15.55 -7.17 0.09
C LYS A 60 15.11 -6.91 1.53
N GLU A 61 15.56 -5.82 2.14
CA GLU A 61 15.14 -5.44 3.49
C GLU A 61 13.63 -5.21 3.57
N LEU A 62 13.06 -4.58 2.53
CA LEU A 62 11.62 -4.38 2.40
C LEU A 62 10.89 -5.73 2.38
N LEU A 63 11.33 -6.67 1.53
CA LEU A 63 10.76 -8.02 1.44
C LEU A 63 10.81 -8.75 2.78
N VAL A 64 11.98 -8.79 3.44
CA VAL A 64 12.15 -9.48 4.74
C VAL A 64 11.19 -8.92 5.79
N TYR A 65 11.06 -7.59 5.86
CA TYR A 65 10.13 -6.96 6.79
C TYR A 65 8.67 -7.29 6.45
N MET A 66 8.32 -7.31 5.17
CA MET A 66 6.96 -7.64 4.74
C MET A 66 6.59 -9.10 5.05
N GLU A 67 7.51 -10.04 4.86
CA GLU A 67 7.31 -11.45 5.23
C GLU A 67 7.12 -11.61 6.74
N GLN A 68 7.90 -10.88 7.54
CA GLN A 68 7.74 -10.87 8.99
C GLN A 68 6.33 -10.42 9.39
N ILE A 69 5.89 -9.23 8.95
CA ILE A 69 4.57 -8.70 9.33
C ILE A 69 3.42 -9.55 8.76
N ALA A 70 3.64 -10.27 7.66
CA ALA A 70 2.64 -11.18 7.09
C ALA A 70 2.34 -12.33 8.07
N ASN A 71 3.40 -12.95 8.60
CA ASN A 71 3.30 -14.04 9.56
C ASN A 71 2.71 -13.58 10.91
N GLU A 72 2.93 -12.33 11.29
CA GLU A 72 2.31 -11.71 12.46
C GLU A 72 0.81 -11.38 12.23
N ALA A 73 0.46 -10.91 11.03
CA ALA A 73 -0.90 -10.47 10.71
C ALA A 73 -1.87 -11.63 10.42
N TRP A 74 -1.37 -12.73 9.85
CA TRP A 74 -2.18 -13.89 9.45
C TRP A 74 -1.52 -15.22 9.79
N LYS A 75 -2.30 -16.14 10.37
CA LYS A 75 -1.88 -17.55 10.51
C LYS A 75 -1.78 -18.21 9.13
N ASN A 76 -0.81 -19.11 8.98
CA ASN A 76 -0.58 -19.90 7.75
C ASN A 76 -0.52 -19.00 6.52
N PHE A 77 0.24 -17.90 6.60
CA PHE A 77 0.50 -17.05 5.46
C PHE A 77 1.45 -17.77 4.50
N THR A 78 1.10 -17.82 3.22
CA THR A 78 1.95 -18.47 2.22
C THR A 78 1.86 -17.68 0.92
N PRO A 79 2.97 -17.03 0.48
CA PRO A 79 3.01 -16.37 -0.81
C PRO A 79 2.61 -17.31 -1.94
N LYS A 80 1.73 -16.86 -2.82
CA LYS A 80 1.26 -17.63 -3.98
C LYS A 80 0.71 -16.70 -5.06
N GLU A 81 0.72 -17.17 -6.30
CA GLU A 81 0.21 -16.43 -7.44
C GLU A 81 -1.28 -16.06 -7.28
N ALA A 82 -1.66 -14.90 -7.84
CA ALA A 82 -3.06 -14.51 -7.89
C ALA A 82 -3.83 -15.43 -8.84
N ASP A 83 -4.95 -15.96 -8.37
CA ASP A 83 -5.84 -16.88 -9.08
C ASP A 83 -7.23 -16.28 -9.33
N SER A 84 -7.44 -15.04 -8.91
CA SER A 84 -8.73 -14.35 -8.92
C SER A 84 -8.53 -12.84 -8.74
N MET A 85 -9.50 -12.04 -9.17
CA MET A 85 -9.49 -10.58 -8.96
C MET A 85 -9.38 -10.18 -7.48
N GLY A 86 -9.95 -10.99 -6.58
CA GLY A 86 -9.84 -10.75 -5.13
C GLY A 86 -8.45 -11.03 -4.54
N ALA A 87 -7.63 -11.78 -5.27
CA ALA A 87 -6.24 -12.06 -4.94
C ALA A 87 -5.26 -11.17 -5.71
N ASP A 88 -5.65 -10.58 -6.83
CA ASP A 88 -4.82 -9.63 -7.56
C ASP A 88 -4.65 -8.32 -6.77
N TYR A 89 -3.41 -7.89 -6.56
CA TYR A 89 -3.10 -6.65 -5.85
C TYR A 89 -3.04 -5.42 -6.77
N ALA A 90 -2.97 -5.61 -8.09
CA ALA A 90 -2.76 -4.51 -9.03
C ALA A 90 -3.87 -3.46 -8.95
N ASP A 91 -5.13 -3.92 -8.94
CA ASP A 91 -6.30 -3.06 -8.78
C ASP A 91 -6.91 -3.23 -7.38
N TYR A 92 -7.27 -2.13 -6.75
CA TYR A 92 -7.77 -2.10 -5.39
C TYR A 92 -8.98 -1.19 -5.28
N TYR A 93 -10.04 -1.65 -4.63
CA TYR A 93 -11.18 -0.81 -4.27
C TYR A 93 -11.24 -0.65 -2.75
N ASP A 94 -11.05 0.58 -2.28
CA ASP A 94 -11.20 0.92 -0.86
C ASP A 94 -12.67 1.21 -0.56
N ARG A 95 -13.34 0.24 0.06
CA ARG A 95 -14.75 0.39 0.48
C ARG A 95 -14.96 1.51 1.50
N GLU A 96 -13.93 1.90 2.24
CA GLU A 96 -14.04 2.96 3.26
C GLU A 96 -14.12 4.35 2.62
N PHE A 97 -13.42 4.53 1.50
CA PHE A 97 -13.39 5.80 0.76
C PHE A 97 -14.23 5.76 -0.54
N ASP A 98 -14.79 4.60 -0.88
CA ASP A 98 -15.57 4.38 -2.11
C ASP A 98 -14.78 4.81 -3.37
N THR A 99 -13.53 4.37 -3.46
CA THR A 99 -12.65 4.67 -4.59
C THR A 99 -11.74 3.52 -4.94
N GLU A 100 -11.42 3.47 -6.22
CA GLU A 100 -10.34 2.64 -6.73
C GLU A 100 -8.97 3.27 -6.42
N GLY A 101 -7.97 2.41 -6.47
CA GLY A 101 -6.56 2.70 -6.39
C GLY A 101 -5.79 1.53 -6.99
N SER A 102 -4.49 1.71 -7.17
CA SER A 102 -3.67 0.78 -7.93
C SER A 102 -2.28 0.65 -7.33
N LEU A 103 -1.67 -0.52 -7.56
CA LEU A 103 -0.32 -0.84 -7.14
C LEU A 103 0.42 -1.50 -8.29
N TRP A 104 1.53 -0.90 -8.71
CA TRP A 104 2.45 -1.50 -9.68
C TRP A 104 3.76 -1.86 -9.02
N LEU A 105 4.16 -3.11 -9.23
CA LEU A 105 5.44 -3.64 -8.82
C LEU A 105 6.34 -3.75 -10.06
N GLY A 106 7.57 -3.25 -9.95
CA GLY A 106 8.60 -3.51 -10.94
C GLY A 106 9.94 -3.79 -10.30
N LYS A 107 10.99 -3.96 -11.13
CA LYS A 107 12.33 -4.26 -10.64
C LYS A 107 12.84 -3.13 -9.73
N TYR A 108 12.87 -3.40 -8.43
CA TYR A 108 13.27 -2.49 -7.36
C TYR A 108 12.42 -1.21 -7.24
N TYR A 109 11.15 -1.24 -7.63
CA TYR A 109 10.25 -0.13 -7.35
C TYR A 109 8.82 -0.57 -7.07
N ILE A 110 8.12 0.24 -6.29
CA ILE A 110 6.67 0.15 -6.04
C ILE A 110 6.06 1.49 -6.41
N SER A 111 5.03 1.48 -7.24
CA SER A 111 4.23 2.66 -7.58
C SER A 111 2.81 2.46 -7.09
N LEU A 112 2.23 3.50 -6.50
CA LEU A 112 0.93 3.45 -5.85
C LEU A 112 0.09 4.65 -6.27
N GLU A 113 -1.17 4.41 -6.55
CA GLU A 113 -2.23 5.43 -6.52
C GLU A 113 -3.23 5.01 -5.46
N GLY A 114 -3.22 5.73 -4.35
CA GLY A 114 -4.12 5.51 -3.23
C GLY A 114 -5.51 6.09 -3.46
N PRO A 115 -6.47 5.70 -2.60
CA PRO A 115 -7.86 6.18 -2.70
C PRO A 115 -7.93 7.70 -2.59
N PHE A 116 -8.53 8.39 -3.57
CA PHE A 116 -8.53 9.86 -3.63
C PHE A 116 -9.59 10.53 -2.76
N ASN A 117 -10.61 9.78 -2.30
CA ASN A 117 -11.71 10.28 -1.46
C ASN A 117 -11.38 10.26 0.05
N GLN A 118 -10.10 10.30 0.41
CA GLN A 118 -9.69 10.33 1.80
C GLN A 118 -9.95 11.71 2.41
N PRO A 119 -10.74 11.84 3.49
CA PRO A 119 -10.98 13.14 4.11
C PRO A 119 -9.67 13.80 4.54
N LYS A 120 -9.53 15.10 4.28
CA LYS A 120 -8.44 15.89 4.83
C LYS A 120 -8.67 16.06 6.33
N THR A 121 -7.72 15.58 7.13
CA THR A 121 -7.77 15.71 8.59
C THR A 121 -6.46 16.31 9.11
N ASN A 122 -6.40 16.55 10.42
CA ASN A 122 -5.16 16.93 11.11
C ASN A 122 -4.20 15.74 11.32
N ASN A 123 -4.57 14.54 10.87
CA ASN A 123 -3.68 13.39 10.84
C ASN A 123 -2.82 13.45 9.57
N PRO A 124 -1.47 13.51 9.66
CA PRO A 124 -0.60 13.60 8.49
C PRO A 124 -0.45 12.28 7.75
N ILE A 125 -1.18 11.22 8.11
CA ILE A 125 -1.07 9.91 7.49
C ILE A 125 -2.12 9.76 6.38
N VAL A 126 -1.63 9.52 5.17
CA VAL A 126 -2.44 9.17 3.99
C VAL A 126 -2.29 7.69 3.72
N ARG A 127 -3.41 6.98 3.55
CA ARG A 127 -3.42 5.58 3.13
C ARG A 127 -3.16 5.50 1.63
N LEU A 128 -2.20 4.67 1.23
CA LEU A 128 -1.93 4.36 -0.17
C LEU A 128 -2.55 3.02 -0.55
N TYR A 129 -2.50 2.02 0.34
CA TYR A 129 -3.05 0.70 0.07
C TYR A 129 -3.41 -0.02 1.37
N LYS A 130 -4.44 -0.88 1.32
CA LYS A 130 -4.79 -1.78 2.43
C LYS A 130 -4.95 -3.20 1.91
N PHE A 131 -3.98 -4.04 2.24
CA PHE A 131 -3.99 -5.44 1.86
C PHE A 131 -4.92 -6.25 2.75
N ASN A 132 -5.67 -7.14 2.09
CA ASN A 132 -6.18 -8.35 2.72
C ASN A 132 -5.14 -9.48 2.58
N LYS A 133 -5.38 -10.63 3.21
CA LYS A 133 -4.46 -11.78 3.16
C LYS A 133 -4.11 -12.18 1.72
N ARG A 134 -5.11 -12.40 0.86
CA ARG A 134 -4.91 -12.94 -0.50
C ARG A 134 -4.10 -12.00 -1.39
N LYS A 135 -4.39 -10.70 -1.33
CA LYS A 135 -3.63 -9.67 -2.07
C LYS A 135 -2.20 -9.53 -1.56
N PHE A 136 -1.98 -9.70 -0.26
CA PHE A 136 -0.62 -9.68 0.27
C PHE A 136 0.16 -10.95 -0.11
N GLU A 137 -0.49 -12.11 -0.13
CA GLU A 137 0.13 -13.37 -0.58
C GLU A 137 0.65 -13.26 -2.02
N SER A 138 -0.14 -12.73 -2.94
CA SER A 138 0.26 -12.51 -4.34
C SER A 138 1.28 -11.41 -4.50
N PHE A 139 1.15 -10.32 -3.75
CA PHE A 139 2.12 -9.24 -3.76
C PHE A 139 3.51 -9.72 -3.32
N ILE A 140 3.61 -10.47 -2.22
CA ILE A 140 4.88 -11.01 -1.74
C ILE A 140 5.44 -12.05 -2.70
N TYR A 141 4.59 -12.87 -3.32
CA TYR A 141 5.01 -13.84 -4.31
C TYR A 141 5.69 -13.18 -5.52
N ASP A 142 5.10 -12.11 -6.06
CA ASP A 142 5.71 -11.37 -7.16
C ASP A 142 6.94 -10.59 -6.70
N LEU A 143 6.93 -10.04 -5.49
CA LEU A 143 8.09 -9.37 -4.89
C LEU A 143 9.30 -10.32 -4.80
N GLN A 144 9.08 -11.56 -4.35
CA GLN A 144 10.11 -12.62 -4.35
C GLN A 144 10.60 -12.95 -5.76
N LYS A 145 9.68 -13.08 -6.74
CA LYS A 145 10.04 -13.31 -8.15
C LYS A 145 10.95 -12.21 -8.70
N THR A 146 10.66 -10.93 -8.40
CA THR A 146 11.46 -9.80 -8.92
C THR A 146 12.90 -9.78 -8.41
N LEU A 147 13.18 -10.35 -7.24
CA LEU A 147 14.52 -10.48 -6.67
C LEU A 147 15.32 -11.69 -7.21
N GLY A 148 14.71 -12.52 -8.06
CA GLY A 148 15.28 -13.75 -8.58
C GLY A 148 14.80 -14.94 -7.77
N GLY A 149 13.71 -15.57 -8.24
CA GLY A 149 13.05 -16.70 -7.57
C GLY A 149 14.00 -17.84 -7.23
N ASN A 150 14.48 -17.85 -5.98
CA ASN A 150 14.98 -18.99 -5.22
C ASN A 150 15.23 -18.52 -3.77
N PHE A 151 14.16 -18.14 -3.07
CA PHE A 151 14.14 -18.23 -1.61
C PHE A 151 13.45 -19.55 -1.27
N LYS A 152 14.26 -20.61 -1.23
CA LYS A 152 13.87 -21.90 -0.66
C LYS A 152 14.13 -21.91 0.83
#